data_AF-A0A9P9FU82-F1
#
_entry.id   AF-A0A9P9FU82-F1
#
_cell.length_a   1.000
_cell.length_b   1.000
_cell.length_c   1.000
_cell.angle_alpha   90.00
_cell.angle_beta   90.00
_cell.angle_gamma   90.00
#
_symmetry.space_group_name_H-M   'P 1'
#
loop_
_entity.id
_entity.type
_entity.pdbx_description
1 polymer ?
#
loop_
_entity_poly.entity_id
_entity_poly.type
_entity_poly.pdbx_seq_one_letter_code
_entity_poly.pdbx_strand_id
1 'polypeptide(L)'
;EVLQPKAGELYLALHEQSQLWLAVLLLPLANLHTIGISATIQSLGLARNIPSCVIYNLDSKQFEWREGYAEGKAFAHKRRFPIMYFTKTKFPDSSAVKWIAAEDLRILDESSVQSPIPYYHIARAFIKSRTEYRALRITTGSLSRPLGTFHYLSALDE
;
A
#
# COMPACT_ATOMS: atom_id res chain seq x y z
N GLU A 1 10.10 11.98 -9.45
CA GLU A 1 8.63 11.87 -9.53
C GLU A 1 8.26 10.46 -9.98
N VAL A 2 7.16 9.88 -9.49
CA VAL A 2 6.71 8.54 -9.90
C VAL A 2 5.65 8.67 -10.99
N LEU A 3 5.97 8.30 -12.23
CA LEU A 3 5.04 8.45 -13.36
C LEU A 3 3.87 7.45 -13.35
N GLN A 4 4.12 6.22 -12.89
CA GLN A 4 3.13 5.14 -12.83
C GLN A 4 3.31 4.32 -11.55
N PRO A 5 2.70 4.77 -10.43
CA PRO A 5 2.75 4.03 -9.18
C PRO A 5 2.13 2.64 -9.32
N LYS A 6 2.80 1.61 -8.78
CA LYS A 6 2.36 0.21 -8.83
C LYS A 6 1.80 -0.23 -7.49
N ALA A 7 0.60 -0.79 -7.50
CA ALA A 7 -0.04 -1.29 -6.28
C ALA A 7 0.77 -2.42 -5.65
N GLY A 8 0.91 -2.36 -4.33
CA GLY A 8 1.74 -3.27 -3.55
C GLY A 8 3.22 -2.85 -3.46
N GLU A 9 3.69 -1.86 -4.20
CA GLU A 9 5.07 -1.39 -4.06
C GLU A 9 5.22 -0.35 -2.94
N LEU A 10 6.45 -0.21 -2.46
CA LEU A 10 6.81 0.81 -1.47
C LEU A 10 7.25 2.10 -2.14
N TYR A 11 6.84 3.21 -1.53
CA TYR A 11 7.23 4.56 -1.92
C TYR A 11 7.52 5.39 -0.67
N LEU A 12 7.99 6.62 -0.89
CA LEU A 12 8.07 7.64 0.14
C LEU A 12 6.98 8.69 -0.07
N ALA A 13 6.34 9.10 1.03
CA ALA A 13 5.42 10.23 1.05
C ALA A 13 5.66 11.09 2.29
N LEU A 14 5.44 12.40 2.18
CA LEU A 14 5.48 13.30 3.32
C LEU A 14 4.29 12.98 4.26
N HIS A 15 4.60 12.74 5.52
CA HIS A 15 3.61 12.58 6.58
C HIS A 15 3.39 13.92 7.28
N GLU A 16 2.23 14.52 7.06
CA GLU A 16 1.92 15.91 7.45
C GLU A 16 2.06 16.16 8.95
N GLN A 17 1.70 15.19 9.80
CA GLN A 17 1.75 15.36 11.25
C GLN A 17 3.20 15.42 11.78
N SER A 18 4.11 14.65 11.17
CA SER A 18 5.52 14.60 11.62
C SER A 18 6.47 15.42 10.75
N GLN A 19 6.02 15.90 9.59
CA GLN A 19 6.85 16.56 8.57
C GLN A 19 8.04 15.70 8.10
N LEU A 20 7.90 14.38 8.15
CA LEU A 20 8.93 13.42 7.74
C LEU A 20 8.50 12.67 6.48
N TRP A 21 9.47 12.35 5.63
CA TRP A 21 9.29 11.38 4.55
C TRP A 21 9.26 9.98 5.15
N LEU A 22 8.11 9.31 5.05
CA LEU A 22 7.91 7.97 5.58
C LEU A 22 7.69 6.98 4.45
N ALA A 23 8.05 5.72 4.71
CA ALA A 23 7.66 4.62 3.83
C ALA A 23 6.14 4.50 3.80
N VAL A 24 5.61 4.28 2.60
CA VAL A 24 4.19 4.04 2.36
C VAL A 24 4.01 2.83 1.44
N LEU A 25 2.96 2.07 1.69
CA LEU A 25 2.49 1.00 0.80
C LEU A 25 1.42 1.57 -0.13
N LEU A 26 1.61 1.46 -1.45
CA LEU A 26 0.56 1.80 -2.40
C LEU A 26 -0.51 0.70 -2.38
N LEU A 27 -1.76 1.07 -2.11
CA LEU A 27 -2.88 0.13 -2.05
C LEU A 27 -3.54 0.01 -3.44
N PRO A 28 -4.02 -1.18 -3.85
CA PRO A 28 -4.92 -1.30 -4.98
C PRO A 28 -6.31 -0.73 -4.61
N LEU A 29 -7.10 -0.31 -5.60
CA LEU A 29 -8.48 0.13 -5.38
C LEU A 29 -9.41 -1.00 -4.90
N ALA A 30 -9.03 -2.25 -5.16
CA ALA A 30 -9.77 -3.44 -4.76
C ALA A 30 -8.83 -4.59 -4.38
N ASN A 31 -9.37 -5.63 -3.76
CA ASN A 31 -8.64 -6.87 -3.47
C ASN A 31 -7.33 -6.66 -2.68
N LEU A 32 -7.35 -5.83 -1.63
CA LEU A 32 -6.19 -5.52 -0.78
C LEU A 32 -5.53 -6.78 -0.18
N HIS A 33 -6.29 -7.86 0.01
CA HIS A 33 -5.76 -9.15 0.46
C HIS A 33 -4.66 -9.69 -0.48
N THR A 34 -4.69 -9.36 -1.78
CA THR A 34 -3.67 -9.77 -2.76
C THR A 34 -2.29 -9.20 -2.43
N ILE A 35 -2.24 -8.08 -1.71
CA ILE A 35 -1.00 -7.46 -1.24
C ILE A 35 -0.75 -7.69 0.26
N GLY A 36 -1.50 -8.59 0.91
CA GLY A 36 -1.31 -8.96 2.31
C GLY A 36 -2.04 -8.07 3.32
N ILE A 37 -3.01 -7.25 2.87
CA ILE A 37 -3.80 -6.37 3.74
C ILE A 37 -5.22 -6.92 3.89
N SER A 38 -5.55 -7.38 5.09
CA SER A 38 -6.87 -7.95 5.41
C SER A 38 -7.91 -6.87 5.75
N ALA A 39 -8.13 -5.94 4.83
CA ALA A 39 -9.07 -4.83 4.97
C ALA A 39 -9.69 -4.45 3.61
N THR A 40 -10.68 -3.56 3.62
CA THR A 40 -11.24 -2.94 2.41
C THR A 40 -10.98 -1.44 2.41
N ILE A 41 -11.11 -0.78 1.25
CA ILE A 41 -11.04 0.69 1.17
C ILE A 41 -12.07 1.34 2.11
N GLN A 42 -13.25 0.73 2.26
CA GLN A 42 -14.29 1.18 3.17
C GLN A 42 -13.87 1.02 4.64
N SER A 43 -13.38 -0.16 5.04
CA SER A 43 -13.00 -0.41 6.45
C SER A 43 -11.80 0.41 6.89
N LEU A 44 -10.92 0.79 5.96
CA LEU A 44 -9.83 1.74 6.19
C LEU A 44 -10.31 3.20 6.29
N GLY A 45 -11.58 3.48 6.00
CA GLY A 45 -12.16 4.83 6.07
C GLY A 45 -11.83 5.72 4.88
N LEU A 46 -11.14 5.20 3.85
CA LEU A 46 -10.80 5.93 2.62
C LEU A 46 -12.04 6.29 1.78
N ALA A 47 -13.15 5.57 2.00
CA ALA A 47 -14.45 5.85 1.36
C ALA A 47 -15.08 7.18 1.81
N ARG A 48 -14.62 7.80 2.92
CA ARG A 48 -15.16 9.09 3.40
C ARG A 48 -14.77 10.27 2.52
N ASN A 49 -13.64 10.18 1.81
CA ASN A 49 -13.07 11.27 1.00
C ASN A 49 -12.56 10.71 -0.34
N ILE A 50 -13.48 10.18 -1.15
CA ILE A 50 -13.14 9.56 -2.44
C ILE A 50 -12.76 10.66 -3.45
N PRO A 51 -11.59 10.56 -4.11
CA PRO A 51 -11.19 11.54 -5.12
C PRO A 51 -12.04 11.40 -6.38
N SER A 52 -12.17 12.49 -7.16
CA SER A 52 -12.96 12.52 -8.40
C SER A 52 -12.48 11.54 -9.48
N CYS A 53 -11.25 11.03 -9.39
CA CYS A 53 -10.71 10.03 -10.32
C CYS A 53 -11.18 8.59 -10.03
N VAL A 54 -11.94 8.37 -8.96
CA VAL A 54 -12.40 7.04 -8.51
C VAL A 54 -13.93 7.02 -8.44
N ILE A 55 -14.52 5.86 -8.72
CA ILE A 55 -15.94 5.57 -8.54
C ILE A 55 -16.11 4.27 -7.75
N TYR A 56 -17.25 4.11 -7.09
CA TYR A 56 -17.66 2.84 -6.52
C TYR A 56 -18.65 2.17 -7.48
N ASN A 57 -18.26 1.02 -8.04
CA ASN A 57 -19.08 0.25 -8.95
C ASN A 57 -19.97 -0.70 -8.14
N LEU A 58 -21.30 -0.56 -8.28
CA LEU A 58 -22.28 -1.34 -7.53
C LEU A 58 -22.35 -2.81 -7.97
N ASP A 59 -22.05 -3.09 -9.24
CA ASP A 59 -22.10 -4.43 -9.80
C ASP A 59 -20.90 -5.26 -9.31
N SER A 60 -19.69 -4.70 -9.42
CA SER A 60 -18.46 -5.35 -8.94
C SER A 60 -18.27 -5.22 -7.43
N LYS A 61 -19.01 -4.31 -6.78
CA LYS A 61 -18.87 -3.90 -5.37
C LYS A 61 -17.46 -3.43 -5.01
N GLN A 62 -16.74 -2.86 -5.98
CA GLN A 62 -15.35 -2.45 -5.86
C GLN A 62 -15.15 -0.99 -6.26
N PHE A 63 -14.04 -0.41 -5.82
CA PHE A 63 -13.60 0.88 -6.33
C PHE A 63 -12.84 0.70 -7.64
N GLU A 64 -13.14 1.56 -8.60
CA GLU A 64 -12.58 1.52 -9.94
C GLU A 64 -12.15 2.92 -10.38
N TRP A 65 -11.25 2.98 -11.36
CA TRP A 65 -10.93 4.25 -12.00
C TRP A 65 -12.15 4.78 -12.74
N ARG A 66 -12.45 6.06 -12.57
CA ARG A 66 -13.46 6.73 -13.39
C ARG A 66 -13.02 6.70 -14.86
N GLU A 67 -13.99 6.73 -15.76
CA GLU A 67 -13.73 6.87 -17.20
C GLU A 67 -12.75 8.02 -17.49
N GLY A 68 -11.77 7.75 -18.36
CA GLY A 68 -10.68 8.67 -18.68
C GLY A 68 -9.49 8.67 -17.72
N TYR A 69 -9.59 8.03 -16.55
CA TYR A 69 -8.49 7.93 -15.56
C TYR A 69 -7.75 6.59 -15.57
N ALA A 70 -8.26 5.59 -16.29
CA ALA A 70 -7.57 4.31 -16.44
C ALA A 70 -6.18 4.48 -17.07
N GLU A 71 -5.36 3.43 -16.98
CA GLU A 71 -4.00 3.45 -17.53
C GLU A 71 -3.99 3.77 -19.03
N GLY A 72 -3.05 4.61 -19.46
CA GLY A 72 -2.93 5.08 -20.84
C GLY A 72 -4.01 6.07 -21.30
N LYS A 73 -4.96 6.46 -20.42
CA LYS A 73 -6.01 7.43 -20.76
C LYS A 73 -5.61 8.87 -20.43
N ALA A 74 -6.34 9.83 -21.00
CA ALA A 74 -6.01 11.26 -20.96
C ALA A 74 -5.83 11.84 -19.55
N PHE A 75 -6.57 11.34 -18.55
CA PHE A 75 -6.52 11.85 -17.17
C PHE A 75 -5.74 10.93 -16.22
N ALA A 76 -5.00 9.95 -16.73
CA ALA A 76 -4.22 9.01 -15.92
C ALA A 76 -3.20 9.71 -15.00
N HIS A 77 -2.65 10.85 -15.43
CA HIS A 77 -1.71 11.67 -14.65
C HIS A 77 -2.37 12.41 -13.48
N LYS A 78 -3.69 12.61 -13.50
CA LYS A 78 -4.47 13.28 -12.44
C LYS A 78 -4.99 12.31 -11.38
N ARG A 79 -4.55 11.05 -11.41
CA ARG A 79 -4.99 10.04 -10.44
C ARG A 79 -4.47 10.36 -9.04
N ARG A 80 -5.33 10.12 -8.06
CA ARG A 80 -4.94 10.00 -6.66
C ARG A 80 -5.02 8.53 -6.25
N PHE A 81 -4.00 8.07 -5.56
CA PHE A 81 -3.80 6.68 -5.19
C PHE A 81 -4.01 6.50 -3.68
N PRO A 82 -4.61 5.40 -3.24
CA PRO A 82 -4.71 5.11 -1.82
C PRO A 82 -3.35 4.61 -1.32
N ILE A 83 -2.88 5.17 -0.21
CA ILE A 83 -1.64 4.77 0.46
C ILE A 83 -1.90 4.44 1.92
N MET A 84 -1.02 3.62 2.48
CA MET A 84 -0.93 3.33 3.91
C MET A 84 0.47 3.61 4.41
N TYR A 85 0.61 4.40 5.48
CA TYR A 85 1.89 4.73 6.07
C TYR A 85 2.41 3.63 6.99
N PHE A 86 3.72 3.45 7.03
CA PHE A 86 4.42 2.74 8.09
C PHE A 86 4.77 3.74 9.20
N THR A 87 3.87 3.93 10.17
CA THR A 87 4.02 4.91 11.28
C THR A 87 4.15 4.26 12.66
N LYS A 88 4.03 2.94 12.75
CA LYS A 88 3.97 2.18 14.01
C LYS A 88 4.65 0.83 13.83
N THR A 89 5.01 0.20 14.95
CA THR A 89 5.60 -1.15 14.97
C THR A 89 4.60 -2.24 14.64
N LYS A 90 3.32 -2.05 14.98
CA LYS A 90 2.22 -2.90 14.54
C LYS A 90 1.70 -2.40 13.20
N PHE A 91 1.79 -3.24 12.18
CA PHE A 91 1.31 -2.98 10.83
C PHE A 91 0.50 -4.20 10.36
N PRO A 92 -0.61 -4.05 9.62
CA PRO A 92 -1.22 -2.80 9.13
C PRO A 92 -2.16 -2.10 10.13
N ASP A 93 -2.30 -2.64 11.34
CA ASP A 93 -3.30 -2.15 12.31
C ASP A 93 -3.05 -0.71 12.75
N SER A 94 -4.08 0.13 12.68
CA SER A 94 -4.03 1.55 13.08
C SER A 94 -3.02 2.40 12.31
N SER A 95 -2.58 1.95 11.13
CA SER A 95 -1.78 2.74 10.20
C SER A 95 -2.60 3.89 9.61
N ALA A 96 -1.98 5.06 9.46
CA ALA A 96 -2.59 6.18 8.76
C ALA A 96 -2.75 5.85 7.27
N VAL A 97 -3.89 6.24 6.68
CA VAL A 97 -4.19 6.04 5.27
C VAL A 97 -4.64 7.36 4.63
N LYS A 98 -4.31 7.58 3.35
CA LYS A 98 -4.81 8.74 2.60
C LYS A 98 -4.81 8.51 1.09
N TRP A 99 -5.48 9.40 0.37
CA TRP A 99 -5.37 9.52 -1.08
C TRP A 99 -4.30 10.55 -1.45
N ILE A 100 -3.33 10.17 -2.28
CA ILE A 100 -2.17 11.00 -2.63
C ILE A 100 -1.99 11.10 -4.16
N ALA A 101 -1.52 12.23 -4.68
CA ALA A 101 -1.19 12.33 -6.10
C ALA A 101 0.13 11.58 -6.42
N ALA A 102 0.34 11.23 -7.67
CA ALA A 102 1.57 10.56 -8.10
C ALA A 102 2.81 11.45 -7.93
N GLU A 103 2.66 12.76 -8.15
CA GLU A 103 3.72 13.77 -8.01
C GLU A 103 4.25 13.91 -6.58
N ASP A 104 3.39 13.62 -5.59
CA ASP A 104 3.74 13.64 -4.17
C ASP A 104 4.45 12.35 -3.70
N LEU A 105 4.56 11.34 -4.56
CA LEU A 105 5.30 10.10 -4.28
C LEU A 105 6.74 10.23 -4.75
N ARG A 106 7.65 9.73 -3.91
CA ARG A 106 9.06 9.55 -4.26
C ARG A 106 9.40 8.07 -4.33
N ILE A 107 10.32 7.74 -5.23
CA ILE A 107 10.93 6.42 -5.28
C ILE A 107 11.65 6.21 -3.95
N LEU A 108 11.35 5.08 -3.32
CA LEU A 108 12.10 4.63 -2.17
C LEU A 108 13.38 3.99 -2.70
N ASP A 109 14.48 4.75 -2.65
CA ASP A 109 15.81 4.27 -2.98
C ASP A 109 16.65 4.22 -1.70
N GLU A 110 16.92 3.00 -1.23
CA GLU A 110 17.69 2.77 0.01
C GLU A 110 19.10 3.37 -0.05
N SER A 111 19.67 3.53 -1.26
CA SER A 111 21.03 4.00 -1.44
C SER A 111 21.17 5.52 -1.36
N SER A 112 20.08 6.28 -1.57
CA SER A 112 20.10 7.75 -1.60
C SER A 112 19.61 8.41 -0.32
N VAL A 113 19.18 7.65 0.69
CA VAL A 113 18.68 8.25 1.94
C VAL A 113 19.83 8.57 2.90
N GLN A 114 20.08 9.86 3.10
CA GLN A 114 21.10 10.37 4.03
C GLN A 114 20.75 10.14 5.51
N SER A 115 19.54 9.70 5.83
CA SER A 115 19.07 9.47 7.20
C SER A 115 18.11 8.27 7.25
N PRO A 116 18.09 7.48 8.34
CA PRO A 116 17.24 6.31 8.43
C PRO A 116 15.77 6.71 8.35
N ILE A 117 15.02 6.09 7.43
CA ILE A 117 13.58 6.28 7.32
C ILE A 117 12.91 5.63 8.54
N PRO A 118 12.11 6.36 9.33
CA PRO A 118 11.41 5.79 10.48
C PRO A 118 10.53 4.60 10.08
N TYR A 119 10.49 3.58 10.94
CA TYR A 119 9.72 2.34 10.74
C TYR A 119 10.04 1.56 9.46
N TYR A 120 11.11 1.90 8.74
CA TYR A 120 11.43 1.26 7.47
C TYR A 120 11.73 -0.25 7.59
N HIS A 121 12.29 -0.67 8.71
CA HIS A 121 12.47 -2.10 9.01
C HIS A 121 11.15 -2.88 9.00
N ILE A 122 10.04 -2.28 9.45
CA ILE A 122 8.71 -2.88 9.39
C ILE A 122 8.24 -3.01 7.93
N ALA A 123 8.45 -1.96 7.12
CA ALA A 123 8.13 -2.00 5.70
C ALA A 123 8.91 -3.10 4.95
N ARG A 124 10.21 -3.23 5.22
CA ARG A 124 11.05 -4.30 4.64
C ARG A 124 10.59 -5.68 5.09
N ALA A 125 10.33 -5.87 6.38
CA ALA A 125 9.82 -7.14 6.91
C ALA A 125 8.50 -7.54 6.23
N PHE A 126 7.57 -6.59 6.09
CA PHE A 126 6.29 -6.82 5.41
C PHE A 126 6.47 -7.26 3.95
N ILE A 127 7.30 -6.55 3.17
CA ILE A 127 7.56 -6.91 1.76
C ILE A 127 8.22 -8.28 1.65
N LYS A 128 9.19 -8.58 2.51
CA LYS A 128 9.88 -9.88 2.55
C LYS A 128 8.88 -11.02 2.81
N SER A 129 8.12 -10.95 3.90
CA SER A 129 7.14 -11.99 4.24
C SER A 129 6.06 -12.16 3.17
N ARG A 130 5.59 -11.06 2.57
CA ARG A 130 4.63 -11.13 1.46
C ARG A 130 5.20 -11.87 0.25
N THR A 131 6.47 -11.62 -0.07
CA THR A 131 7.14 -12.23 -1.22
C THR A 131 7.37 -13.71 -0.99
N GLU A 132 7.83 -14.09 0.20
CA GLU A 132 7.98 -15.49 0.63
C GLU A 132 6.64 -16.23 0.58
N TYR A 133 5.57 -15.63 1.10
CA TYR A 133 4.23 -16.23 1.06
C TYR A 133 3.72 -16.42 -0.37
N ARG A 134 3.96 -15.46 -1.26
CA ARG A 134 3.60 -15.58 -2.68
C ARG A 134 4.40 -16.69 -3.37
N ALA A 135 5.71 -16.76 -3.11
CA ALA A 135 6.56 -17.82 -3.65
C ALA A 135 6.09 -19.20 -3.19
N LEU A 136 5.82 -19.37 -1.88
CA LEU A 136 5.26 -20.61 -1.33
C LEU A 136 3.94 -20.97 -1.99
N ARG A 137 3.00 -20.04 -2.19
CA ARG A 137 1.73 -20.34 -2.87
C ARG A 137 1.92 -20.85 -4.29
N ILE A 138 2.88 -20.30 -5.02
CA ILE A 138 3.21 -20.74 -6.38
C ILE A 138 3.83 -22.14 -6.36
N THR A 139 4.75 -22.41 -5.43
CA THR A 139 5.43 -23.70 -5.31
C THR A 139 4.51 -24.81 -4.78
N THR A 140 3.54 -24.49 -3.91
CA THR A 140 2.76 -25.50 -3.16
C THR A 140 1.39 -25.82 -3.76
N GLY A 141 0.92 -25.08 -4.76
CA GLY A 141 -0.17 -25.48 -5.69
C GLY A 141 -1.58 -25.85 -5.17
N SER A 142 -1.83 -26.27 -3.92
CA SER A 142 -3.16 -26.83 -3.58
C SER A 142 -3.60 -26.94 -2.11
N LEU A 143 -2.94 -26.36 -1.10
CA LEU A 143 -3.46 -26.45 0.28
C LEU A 143 -3.88 -25.09 0.84
N SER A 144 -5.18 -24.83 0.68
CA SER A 144 -5.96 -23.79 1.34
C SER A 144 -5.90 -23.95 2.87
N ARG A 145 -5.05 -23.17 3.53
CA ARG A 145 -5.25 -22.80 4.95
C ARG A 145 -5.49 -21.30 5.05
N PRO A 146 -6.53 -20.86 5.78
CA PRO A 146 -6.80 -19.44 5.99
C PRO A 146 -5.69 -18.84 6.85
N LEU A 147 -5.38 -17.57 6.57
CA LEU A 147 -4.45 -16.74 7.32
C LEU A 147 -4.83 -16.74 8.80
N GLY A 148 -4.07 -17.45 9.63
CA GLY A 148 -3.99 -17.16 11.05
C GLY A 148 -3.23 -15.85 11.23
N THR A 149 -3.69 -15.02 12.16
CA THR A 149 -3.07 -13.75 12.56
C THR A 149 -1.58 -13.96 12.83
N PHE A 150 -0.73 -13.59 11.88
CA PHE A 150 0.70 -13.53 12.13
C PHE A 150 0.95 -12.35 13.07
N HIS A 151 1.13 -12.67 14.35
CA HIS A 151 1.82 -11.77 15.25
C HIS A 151 3.21 -11.53 14.65
N TYR A 152 3.47 -10.28 14.28
CA TYR A 152 4.81 -9.81 13.91
C TYR A 152 5.71 -9.96 15.13
N LEU A 153 6.27 -11.15 15.29
CA LEU A 153 7.31 -11.42 16.26
C LEU A 153 8.62 -10.95 15.66
N SER A 154 9.19 -9.98 16.38
CA SER A 154 10.58 -9.60 16.41
C SER A 154 11.51 -10.77 16.08
N ALA A 155 12.13 -10.72 14.90
CA ALA A 155 13.41 -11.37 14.67
C ALA A 155 14.51 -10.32 14.89
N LEU A 156 14.74 -10.01 16.16
CA LEU A 156 15.98 -9.46 16.70
C LEU A 156 16.24 -10.26 17.97
N ASP A 157 16.95 -11.37 17.78
CA ASP A 157 17.69 -12.23 18.71
C ASP A 157 18.19 -13.33 17.74
N GLU A 158 19.46 -13.43 17.33
CA GLU A 158 20.76 -13.14 17.95
C GLU A 158 21.75 -12.49 16.95
#